data_AF-A0A935NX43-F1
#
_entry.id   AF-A0A935NX43-F1
#
_cell.length_a   1.000
_cell.length_b   1.000
_cell.length_c   1.000
_cell.angle_alpha   90.00
_cell.angle_beta   90.00
_cell.angle_gamma   90.00
#
_symmetry.space_group_name_H-M   'P 1'
#
loop_
_entity.id
_entity.type
_entity.pdbx_description
1 polymer ?
#
loop_
_entity_poly.entity_id
_entity_poly.type
_entity_poly.pdbx_seq_one_letter_code
_entity_poly.pdbx_strand_id
1 'polypeptide(L)'
;MSSITSSATSSITSSATSSANRSSILTLGVTVGLTFGLIFGALTGCADEPPLRLRYKLTAGAAQKCPAACESVDMYCASVLSIRIVDPREPDKALATVCDRLEASPSLCSISRVRLPSDVRLPERRLAVQVALYNADHVPKVNGKLACPADQPFDGNNFAAPSEYQPAVAGVGYYDPGDDETVVELGCADLTVINTPVCRGQDRVRITASVEDFDNGAHLPPALADRMELSIGEPSPRINPVTQQPEYVLPIDATRDLARVPETIRPAWTAEVSLRFAEAACIEVFEDAAQTTKSLSCKQVTVGDTAVDLPAVRLSRQTLEDVIKALGKTSFPEDGLVVGKVVDRVGNPLKNVAVRPSTGTVQYLSTGRDGLIGDVTSETGIFVSRDAPFNSSWSAAGTSGGYGGLVVGRVTIVMLQADVSP
;
A
#
# COMPACT_ATOMS: atom_id res chain seq x y z
N MET A 1 60.82 -5.76 19.57
CA MET A 1 60.32 -4.67 18.72
C MET A 1 58.88 -4.45 19.09
N SER A 2 58.63 -3.38 19.83
CA SER A 2 57.39 -3.12 20.56
C SER A 2 56.34 -2.51 19.63
N SER A 3 55.22 -3.20 19.46
CA SER A 3 54.04 -2.72 18.76
C SER A 3 53.09 -2.05 19.76
N ILE A 4 52.89 -0.73 19.58
CA ILE A 4 51.93 0.09 20.31
C ILE A 4 50.63 0.10 19.50
N THR A 5 49.57 -0.50 20.04
CA THR A 5 48.20 -0.35 19.56
C THR A 5 47.50 0.74 20.37
N SER A 6 47.17 1.85 19.72
CA SER A 6 46.31 2.90 20.28
C SER A 6 44.88 2.69 19.80
N SER A 7 43.98 2.39 20.72
CA SER A 7 42.53 2.37 20.50
C SER A 7 41.95 3.70 20.96
N ALA A 8 41.37 4.48 20.05
CA ALA A 8 40.65 5.70 20.37
C ALA A 8 39.15 5.40 20.52
N THR A 9 38.65 5.59 21.74
CA THR A 9 37.23 5.53 22.09
C THR A 9 36.63 6.93 21.96
N SER A 10 35.64 7.10 21.09
CA SER A 10 34.91 8.37 20.92
C SER A 10 33.50 8.23 21.52
N SER A 11 33.30 8.78 22.71
CA SER A 11 31.99 8.96 23.32
C SER A 11 31.40 10.30 22.88
N ILE A 12 30.29 10.28 22.13
CA ILE A 12 29.50 11.48 21.82
C ILE A 12 28.42 11.63 22.88
N THR A 13 28.52 12.73 23.63
CA THR A 13 27.55 13.21 24.60
C THR A 13 26.55 14.12 23.87
N SER A 14 25.26 13.79 23.88
CA SER A 14 24.20 14.64 23.32
C SER A 14 23.43 15.31 24.46
N SER A 15 23.64 16.61 24.60
CA SER A 15 22.97 17.48 25.57
C SER A 15 21.58 17.86 25.06
N ALA A 16 20.52 17.50 25.80
CA ALA A 16 19.17 17.99 25.57
C ALA A 16 19.02 19.38 26.21
N THR A 17 18.66 20.39 25.41
CA THR A 17 18.37 21.74 25.90
C THR A 17 16.87 21.99 25.81
N SER A 18 16.23 22.21 26.95
CA SER A 18 14.83 22.61 27.05
C SER A 18 14.64 24.08 26.67
N SER A 19 13.57 24.42 25.96
CA SER A 19 13.00 25.77 26.03
C SER A 19 11.48 25.72 26.08
N ALA A 20 10.95 26.17 27.21
CA ALA A 20 9.55 26.50 27.41
C ALA A 20 9.32 27.99 27.10
N ASN A 21 8.21 28.33 26.43
CA ASN A 21 7.50 29.61 26.54
C ASN A 21 6.15 29.46 25.80
N ARG A 22 5.01 29.44 26.52
CA ARG A 22 4.20 30.56 27.04
C ARG A 22 3.41 31.35 25.97
N SER A 23 2.08 31.19 26.09
CA SER A 23 1.08 32.25 26.33
C SER A 23 0.14 32.71 25.21
N SER A 24 -1.10 32.95 25.69
CA SER A 24 -2.16 33.87 25.22
C SER A 24 -3.18 33.28 24.24
N ILE A 25 -4.39 32.91 24.69
CA ILE A 25 -5.57 33.75 25.02
C ILE A 25 -6.10 34.50 23.78
N LEU A 26 -7.26 34.06 23.28
CA LEU A 26 -8.25 34.95 22.69
C LEU A 26 -9.66 34.40 22.97
N THR A 27 -10.27 35.05 23.95
CA THR A 27 -11.68 34.97 24.33
C THR A 27 -12.48 35.79 23.33
N LEU A 28 -13.54 35.24 22.74
CA LEU A 28 -14.56 36.02 22.05
C LEU A 28 -15.93 35.56 22.55
N GLY A 29 -16.49 36.36 23.44
CA GLY A 29 -17.88 36.27 23.84
C GLY A 29 -18.76 37.00 22.83
N VAL A 30 -19.89 36.37 22.48
CA VAL A 30 -21.07 37.08 21.97
C VAL A 30 -22.27 36.53 22.71
N THR A 31 -22.92 37.43 23.43
CA THR A 31 -24.17 37.25 24.16
C THR A 31 -25.35 37.71 23.30
N VAL A 32 -26.56 37.32 23.71
CA VAL A 32 -27.90 37.89 23.44
C VAL A 32 -28.81 37.01 22.56
N GLY A 33 -29.96 36.64 23.11
CA GLY A 33 -31.13 36.20 22.33
C GLY A 33 -32.12 35.28 23.05
N LEU A 34 -32.58 35.64 24.25
CA LEU A 34 -33.61 34.91 24.99
C LEU A 34 -34.99 35.15 24.34
N THR A 35 -35.61 34.11 23.77
CA THR A 35 -37.04 34.13 23.43
C THR A 35 -37.71 32.86 23.95
N PHE A 36 -38.54 33.03 24.96
CA PHE A 36 -39.35 31.99 25.60
C PHE A 36 -40.49 31.60 24.66
N GLY A 37 -40.47 30.37 24.15
CA GLY A 37 -41.57 29.73 23.42
C GLY A 37 -41.83 28.36 24.00
N LEU A 38 -42.79 28.27 24.92
CA LEU A 38 -43.29 27.01 25.50
C LEU A 38 -44.10 26.27 24.42
N ILE A 39 -43.48 25.29 23.77
CA ILE A 39 -44.15 24.30 22.92
C ILE A 39 -43.95 22.94 23.57
N PHE A 40 -44.99 22.43 24.23
CA PHE A 40 -45.11 21.04 24.63
C PHE A 40 -45.38 20.20 23.36
N GLY A 41 -44.30 19.79 22.69
CA GLY A 41 -44.32 18.78 21.63
C GLY A 41 -43.84 17.45 22.20
N ALA A 42 -44.68 16.42 22.13
CA ALA A 42 -44.35 15.07 22.55
C ALA A 42 -43.12 14.55 21.77
N LEU A 43 -42.00 14.35 22.49
CA LEU A 43 -40.81 13.68 21.99
C LEU A 43 -41.06 12.16 21.97
N THR A 44 -41.73 11.67 20.94
CA THR A 44 -41.51 10.29 20.47
C THR A 44 -40.35 10.34 19.47
N GLY A 45 -39.17 10.70 19.96
CA GLY A 45 -37.94 10.41 19.26
C GLY A 45 -37.65 8.93 19.48
N CYS A 46 -38.07 8.08 18.54
CA CYS A 46 -37.40 6.80 18.36
C CYS A 46 -35.97 7.17 17.96
N ALA A 47 -35.09 7.34 18.94
CA ALA A 47 -33.67 7.46 18.68
C ALA A 47 -33.29 6.12 18.06
N ASP A 48 -33.03 6.13 16.75
CA ASP A 48 -32.33 5.03 16.10
C ASP A 48 -31.00 4.92 16.82
N GLU A 49 -30.90 3.97 17.75
CA GLU A 49 -29.66 3.72 18.50
C GLU A 49 -28.55 3.50 17.46
N PRO A 50 -27.43 4.23 17.56
CA PRO A 50 -26.35 4.07 16.61
C PRO A 50 -25.88 2.61 16.61
N PRO A 51 -25.61 2.02 15.43
CA PRO A 51 -25.18 0.63 15.38
C PRO A 51 -23.88 0.46 16.16
N LEU A 52 -23.81 -0.57 16.99
CA LEU A 52 -22.62 -0.97 17.74
C LEU A 52 -21.39 -0.94 16.84
N ARG A 53 -20.37 -0.15 17.20
CA ARG A 53 -19.09 -0.12 16.49
C ARG A 53 -18.07 -0.98 17.22
N LEU A 54 -17.31 -1.76 16.46
CA LEU A 54 -16.23 -2.58 17.01
C LEU A 54 -14.88 -1.99 16.63
N ARG A 55 -13.99 -1.89 17.62
CA ARG A 55 -12.57 -1.59 17.41
C ARG A 55 -11.72 -2.78 17.82
N TYR A 56 -10.82 -3.20 16.95
CA TYR A 56 -9.92 -4.31 17.23
C TYR A 56 -8.56 -3.80 17.69
N LYS A 57 -7.99 -4.45 18.70
CA LYS A 57 -6.65 -4.14 19.20
C LYS A 57 -5.86 -5.44 19.37
N LEU A 58 -4.69 -5.55 18.74
CA LEU A 58 -3.82 -6.71 18.93
C LEU A 58 -3.04 -6.61 20.25
N THR A 59 -2.96 -7.72 20.98
CA THR A 59 -2.26 -7.79 22.26
C THR A 59 -0.91 -8.50 22.12
N ALA A 60 0.18 -7.74 22.22
CA ALA A 60 1.57 -8.21 22.06
C ALA A 60 2.17 -8.90 23.32
N GLY A 61 1.33 -9.50 24.17
CA GLY A 61 1.78 -10.15 25.40
C GLY A 61 2.56 -11.45 25.15
N ALA A 62 3.40 -11.87 26.11
CA ALA A 62 4.23 -13.09 26.00
C ALA A 62 3.43 -14.38 25.70
N ALA A 63 2.18 -14.44 26.17
CA ALA A 63 1.26 -15.54 25.88
C ALA A 63 0.59 -15.44 24.50
N GLN A 64 0.37 -14.22 24.00
CA GLN A 64 -0.47 -13.97 22.84
C GLN A 64 0.30 -13.68 21.56
N LYS A 65 1.61 -13.42 21.63
CA LYS A 65 2.60 -13.35 20.52
C LYS A 65 2.15 -12.57 19.27
N CYS A 66 1.16 -11.69 19.37
CA CYS A 66 0.75 -10.86 18.24
C CYS A 66 1.80 -9.77 17.97
N PRO A 67 2.01 -9.40 16.71
CA PRO A 67 2.61 -8.11 16.37
C PRO A 67 1.79 -6.94 16.96
N ALA A 68 2.44 -5.79 17.15
CA ALA A 68 1.80 -4.60 17.72
C ALA A 68 0.78 -3.94 16.77
N ALA A 69 0.87 -4.21 15.47
CA ALA A 69 0.08 -3.58 14.42
C ALA A 69 -0.57 -4.65 13.53
N CYS A 70 -1.80 -4.41 13.06
CA CYS A 70 -2.54 -5.38 12.22
C CYS A 70 -1.91 -5.52 10.82
N GLU A 71 -1.21 -4.49 10.37
CA GLU A 71 -0.47 -4.41 9.11
C GLU A 71 0.68 -5.43 9.07
N SER A 72 1.18 -5.84 10.23
CA SER A 72 2.26 -6.81 10.36
C SER A 72 1.78 -8.27 10.43
N VAL A 73 0.46 -8.50 10.34
CA VAL A 73 -0.12 -9.84 10.30
C VAL A 73 -0.64 -10.09 8.90
N ASP A 74 0.16 -10.78 8.08
CA ASP A 74 -0.22 -11.17 6.73
C ASP A 74 -1.40 -12.15 6.75
N MET A 75 -2.26 -12.07 5.73
CA MET A 75 -3.36 -13.01 5.50
C MET A 75 -3.24 -13.65 4.11
N TYR A 76 -2.40 -14.67 4.02
CA TYR A 76 -2.11 -15.36 2.77
C TYR A 76 -3.30 -16.21 2.30
N CYS A 77 -4.00 -16.88 3.21
CA CYS A 77 -5.20 -17.64 2.86
C CYS A 77 -6.47 -16.80 3.00
N ALA A 78 -7.52 -17.19 2.26
CA ALA A 78 -8.87 -16.79 2.62
C ALA A 78 -9.16 -17.23 4.06
N SER A 79 -9.79 -16.36 4.82
CA SER A 79 -10.11 -16.57 6.22
C SER A 79 -11.60 -16.37 6.46
N VAL A 80 -12.07 -16.78 7.63
CA VAL A 80 -13.46 -16.57 8.03
C VAL A 80 -13.47 -15.85 9.37
N LEU A 81 -14.09 -14.67 9.39
CA LEU A 81 -14.30 -13.89 10.60
C LEU A 81 -15.64 -14.29 11.22
N SER A 82 -15.57 -14.83 12.43
CA SER A 82 -16.72 -15.06 13.30
C SER A 82 -16.83 -13.92 14.30
N ILE A 83 -17.98 -13.25 14.32
CA ILE A 83 -18.32 -12.30 15.39
C ILE A 83 -19.62 -12.79 16.03
N ARG A 84 -19.59 -13.02 17.34
CA ARG A 84 -20.78 -13.43 18.11
C ARG A 84 -21.01 -12.43 19.22
N ILE A 85 -22.25 -11.97 19.34
CA ILE A 85 -22.69 -11.15 20.47
C ILE A 85 -23.56 -12.05 21.35
N VAL A 86 -23.13 -12.28 22.59
CA VAL A 86 -23.80 -13.19 23.53
C VAL A 86 -24.07 -12.48 24.85
N ASP A 87 -25.08 -12.95 25.58
CA ASP A 87 -25.18 -12.66 27.01
C ASP A 87 -24.14 -13.49 27.76
N PRO A 88 -23.24 -12.89 28.57
CA PRO A 88 -22.27 -13.63 29.38
C PRO A 88 -22.90 -14.70 30.30
N ARG A 89 -24.19 -14.56 30.65
CA ARG A 89 -24.95 -15.53 31.46
C ARG A 89 -25.52 -16.69 30.64
N GLU A 90 -25.65 -16.52 29.33
CA GLU A 90 -26.17 -17.51 28.39
C GLU A 90 -25.26 -17.59 27.15
N PRO A 91 -23.97 -17.96 27.31
CA PRO A 91 -22.96 -17.87 26.23
C PRO A 91 -23.28 -18.76 25.01
N ASP A 92 -24.13 -19.79 25.20
CA ASP A 92 -24.55 -20.69 24.13
C ASP A 92 -25.61 -20.07 23.20
N LYS A 93 -26.25 -18.96 23.60
CA LYS A 93 -27.30 -18.27 22.84
C LYS A 93 -26.80 -16.94 22.30
N ALA A 94 -26.34 -16.96 21.06
CA ALA A 94 -25.94 -15.74 20.35
C ALA A 94 -27.17 -14.88 20.01
N LEU A 95 -27.10 -13.61 20.40
CA LEU A 95 -28.04 -12.55 20.01
C LEU A 95 -27.79 -12.10 18.56
N ALA A 96 -26.51 -12.10 18.16
CA ALA A 96 -26.08 -11.87 16.79
C ALA A 96 -24.91 -12.80 16.45
N THR A 97 -24.87 -13.26 15.21
CA THR A 97 -23.75 -14.00 14.65
C THR A 97 -23.45 -13.45 13.26
N VAL A 98 -22.20 -13.05 13.05
CA VAL A 98 -21.63 -12.75 11.73
C VAL A 98 -20.63 -13.84 11.41
N CYS A 99 -20.74 -14.39 10.20
CA CYS A 99 -19.79 -15.37 9.69
C CYS A 99 -19.41 -15.00 8.27
N ASP A 100 -18.41 -14.13 8.16
CA ASP A 100 -18.02 -13.52 6.89
C ASP A 100 -16.69 -14.08 6.40
N ARG A 101 -16.67 -14.42 5.11
CA ARG A 101 -15.44 -14.79 4.43
C ARG A 101 -14.64 -13.54 4.12
N LEU A 102 -13.38 -13.54 4.54
CA LEU A 102 -12.39 -12.56 4.16
C LEU A 102 -11.51 -13.17 3.08
N GLU A 103 -11.51 -12.55 1.90
CA GLU A 103 -10.55 -12.93 0.87
C GLU A 103 -9.13 -12.64 1.33
N ALA A 104 -8.17 -13.32 0.68
CA ALA A 104 -6.76 -13.10 0.96
C ALA A 104 -6.44 -11.59 0.90
N SER A 105 -5.78 -11.09 1.93
CA SER A 105 -5.56 -9.66 2.16
C SER A 105 -4.09 -9.43 2.46
N PRO A 106 -3.53 -8.26 2.11
CA PRO A 106 -2.17 -7.91 2.53
C PRO A 106 -2.03 -7.89 4.05
N SER A 107 -3.11 -7.65 4.80
CA SER A 107 -3.05 -7.65 6.26
C SER A 107 -4.36 -7.99 6.98
N LEU A 108 -4.23 -8.26 8.28
CA LEU A 108 -5.32 -8.45 9.23
C LEU A 108 -6.20 -7.21 9.40
N CYS A 109 -5.74 -6.02 9.01
CA CYS A 109 -6.54 -4.79 9.13
C CYS A 109 -7.87 -4.85 8.34
N SER A 110 -7.96 -5.77 7.37
CA SER A 110 -9.18 -6.04 6.62
C SER A 110 -10.40 -6.42 7.49
N ILE A 111 -10.20 -6.96 8.70
CA ILE A 111 -11.30 -7.32 9.62
C ILE A 111 -12.16 -6.11 10.03
N SER A 112 -11.61 -4.90 9.98
CA SER A 112 -12.32 -3.65 10.28
C SER A 112 -13.43 -3.32 9.28
N ARG A 113 -13.43 -3.95 8.10
CA ARG A 113 -14.42 -3.70 7.04
C ARG A 113 -15.71 -4.48 7.24
N VAL A 114 -15.72 -5.49 8.12
CA VAL A 114 -16.91 -6.31 8.39
C VAL A 114 -17.91 -5.51 9.20
N ARG A 115 -19.16 -5.48 8.74
CA ARG A 115 -20.25 -4.73 9.37
C ARG A 115 -21.13 -5.68 10.17
N LEU A 116 -21.51 -5.25 11.37
CA LEU A 116 -22.55 -5.94 12.14
C LEU A 116 -23.92 -5.77 11.46
N PRO A 117 -24.84 -6.74 11.60
CA PRO A 117 -26.20 -6.60 11.09
C PRO A 117 -26.91 -5.44 11.79
N SER A 118 -27.47 -4.51 11.03
CA SER A 118 -28.12 -3.30 11.56
C SER A 118 -29.51 -3.55 12.14
N ASP A 119 -30.07 -4.74 11.93
CA ASP A 119 -31.42 -5.15 12.34
C ASP A 119 -31.46 -5.81 13.73
N VAL A 120 -30.30 -6.11 14.32
CA VAL A 120 -30.23 -6.72 15.65
C VAL A 120 -30.47 -5.66 16.73
N ARG A 121 -31.56 -5.82 17.48
CA ARG A 121 -31.78 -5.06 18.72
C ARG A 121 -31.02 -5.71 19.87
N LEU A 122 -30.04 -4.99 20.41
CA LEU A 122 -29.28 -5.44 21.56
C LEU A 122 -30.05 -5.08 22.86
N PRO A 123 -30.15 -6.00 23.83
CA PRO A 123 -30.77 -5.69 25.11
C PRO A 123 -29.92 -4.68 25.91
N GLU A 124 -30.57 -3.86 26.74
CA GLU A 124 -29.93 -2.90 27.66
C GLU A 124 -29.23 -3.61 28.84
N ARG A 125 -28.23 -4.43 28.55
CA ARG A 125 -27.37 -5.10 29.53
C ARG A 125 -26.00 -5.35 28.94
N ARG A 126 -25.02 -5.65 29.80
CA ARG A 126 -23.67 -6.00 29.36
C ARG A 126 -23.68 -7.23 28.48
N LEU A 127 -23.03 -7.15 27.32
CA LEU A 127 -22.88 -8.23 26.35
C LEU A 127 -21.41 -8.56 26.13
N ALA A 128 -21.11 -9.81 25.80
CA ALA A 128 -19.79 -10.21 25.35
C ALA A 128 -19.77 -10.25 23.81
N VAL A 129 -18.78 -9.59 23.23
CA VAL A 129 -18.48 -9.62 21.79
C VAL A 129 -17.29 -10.54 21.59
N GLN A 130 -17.58 -11.76 21.13
CA GLN A 130 -16.59 -12.79 20.83
C GLN A 130 -16.18 -12.66 19.37
N VAL A 131 -14.87 -12.60 19.11
CA VAL A 131 -14.31 -12.49 17.76
C VAL A 131 -13.31 -13.60 17.57
N ALA A 132 -13.38 -14.32 16.45
CA ALA A 132 -12.43 -15.35 16.08
C ALA A 132 -12.20 -15.36 14.57
N LEU A 133 -10.95 -15.53 14.16
CA LEU A 133 -10.52 -15.61 12.78
C LEU A 133 -9.96 -17.00 12.49
N TYR A 134 -10.58 -17.69 11.54
CA TYR A 134 -10.23 -19.05 11.13
C TYR A 134 -9.68 -19.06 9.72
N ASN A 135 -8.89 -20.09 9.39
CA ASN A 135 -8.63 -20.40 7.99
C ASN A 135 -9.90 -20.93 7.31
N ALA A 136 -10.26 -20.39 6.15
CA ALA A 136 -11.50 -20.76 5.46
C ALA A 136 -11.56 -22.24 5.04
N ASP A 137 -10.43 -22.89 4.83
CA ASP A 137 -10.35 -24.30 4.44
C ASP A 137 -10.58 -25.25 5.64
N HIS A 138 -10.45 -24.75 6.87
CA HIS A 138 -10.65 -25.52 8.09
C HIS A 138 -12.03 -25.29 8.71
N VAL A 139 -12.81 -24.31 8.23
CA VAL A 139 -14.15 -24.03 8.74
C VAL A 139 -15.17 -24.98 8.11
N PRO A 140 -16.10 -25.56 8.89
CA PRO A 140 -17.09 -26.48 8.35
C PRO A 140 -18.03 -25.78 7.37
N LYS A 141 -18.55 -26.55 6.41
CA LYS A 141 -19.55 -26.08 5.45
C LYS A 141 -20.88 -26.75 5.74
N VAL A 142 -21.92 -25.95 5.94
CA VAL A 142 -23.30 -26.42 6.09
C VAL A 142 -24.07 -26.00 4.84
N ASN A 143 -24.59 -26.98 4.09
CA ASN A 143 -25.26 -26.76 2.81
C ASN A 143 -24.41 -25.96 1.80
N GLY A 144 -23.10 -26.22 1.77
CA GLY A 144 -22.15 -25.56 0.85
C GLY A 144 -21.76 -24.13 1.25
N LYS A 145 -22.33 -23.57 2.32
CA LYS A 145 -21.95 -22.26 2.87
C LYS A 145 -21.02 -22.45 4.07
N LEU A 146 -20.05 -21.55 4.22
CA LEU A 146 -19.18 -21.53 5.39
C LEU A 146 -20.02 -21.29 6.65
N ALA A 147 -19.80 -22.10 7.68
CA ALA A 147 -20.49 -22.02 8.96
C ALA A 147 -19.45 -21.88 10.06
N CYS A 148 -19.43 -20.73 10.73
CA CYS A 148 -18.46 -20.46 11.78
C CYS A 148 -18.71 -21.39 12.97
N PRO A 149 -17.65 -21.89 13.63
CA PRO A 149 -17.78 -22.61 14.89
C PRO A 149 -18.56 -21.78 15.92
N ALA A 150 -19.62 -22.37 16.47
CA ALA A 150 -20.50 -21.70 17.44
C ALA A 150 -20.02 -21.86 18.88
N ASP A 151 -19.02 -22.69 19.11
CA ASP A 151 -18.59 -23.18 20.41
C ASP A 151 -17.11 -22.89 20.70
N GLN A 152 -16.55 -21.84 20.08
CA GLN A 152 -15.18 -21.39 20.34
C GLN A 152 -14.98 -21.12 21.85
N PRO A 153 -14.15 -21.91 22.55
CA PRO A 153 -13.85 -21.65 23.94
C PRO A 153 -12.87 -20.48 24.07
N PHE A 154 -13.06 -19.69 25.12
CA PHE A 154 -12.17 -18.62 25.54
C PHE A 154 -11.64 -18.89 26.94
N ASP A 155 -10.39 -18.54 27.19
CA ASP A 155 -9.75 -18.72 28.50
C ASP A 155 -10.16 -17.59 29.48
N GLY A 156 -9.69 -17.68 30.73
CA GLY A 156 -9.96 -16.67 31.75
C GLY A 156 -9.38 -15.28 31.46
N ASN A 157 -8.55 -15.15 30.42
CA ASN A 157 -7.99 -13.88 29.94
C ASN A 157 -8.70 -13.37 28.69
N ASN A 158 -9.83 -13.97 28.30
CA ASN A 158 -10.63 -13.61 27.12
C ASN A 158 -9.94 -13.91 25.77
N PHE A 159 -8.96 -14.81 25.71
CA PHE A 159 -8.32 -15.24 24.45
C PHE A 159 -8.75 -16.64 24.05
N ALA A 160 -8.47 -17.05 22.80
CA ALA A 160 -8.82 -18.40 22.34
C ALA A 160 -8.20 -19.47 23.23
N ALA A 161 -9.03 -20.38 23.74
CA ALA A 161 -8.59 -21.65 24.27
C ALA A 161 -8.50 -22.71 23.15
N PRO A 162 -7.74 -23.80 23.35
CA PRO A 162 -7.66 -24.90 22.39
C PRO A 162 -9.05 -25.44 22.03
N SER A 163 -9.27 -25.71 20.75
CA SER A 163 -10.55 -26.20 20.21
C SER A 163 -10.34 -27.04 18.94
N GLU A 164 -11.39 -27.73 18.49
CA GLU A 164 -11.35 -28.51 17.24
C GLU A 164 -10.99 -27.62 16.05
N TYR A 165 -11.64 -26.46 15.95
CA TYR A 165 -11.39 -25.46 14.92
C TYR A 165 -10.51 -24.37 15.52
N GLN A 166 -9.20 -24.60 15.62
CA GLN A 166 -8.28 -23.63 16.22
C GLN A 166 -8.28 -22.30 15.43
N PRO A 167 -8.71 -21.16 16.02
CA PRO A 167 -8.59 -19.87 15.36
C PRO A 167 -7.13 -19.41 15.38
N ALA A 168 -6.73 -18.65 14.38
CA ALA A 168 -5.41 -18.01 14.36
C ALA A 168 -5.36 -16.80 15.29
N VAL A 169 -6.45 -16.04 15.32
CA VAL A 169 -6.62 -14.83 16.12
C VAL A 169 -8.00 -14.86 16.78
N ALA A 170 -8.09 -14.57 18.07
CA ALA A 170 -9.39 -14.45 18.75
C ALA A 170 -9.32 -13.58 19.99
N GLY A 171 -10.48 -13.10 20.43
CA GLY A 171 -10.62 -12.31 21.64
C GLY A 171 -12.07 -12.10 22.06
N VAL A 172 -12.28 -11.65 23.31
CA VAL A 172 -13.58 -11.21 23.81
C VAL A 172 -13.48 -9.77 24.31
N GLY A 173 -14.33 -8.91 23.78
CA GLY A 173 -14.62 -7.59 24.32
C GLY A 173 -15.97 -7.58 25.04
N TYR A 174 -16.23 -6.55 25.83
CA TYR A 174 -17.52 -6.39 26.50
C TYR A 174 -18.14 -5.05 26.08
N TYR A 175 -19.39 -5.13 25.64
CA TYR A 175 -20.23 -3.97 25.35
C TYR A 175 -21.05 -3.66 26.60
N ASP A 176 -21.01 -2.41 27.06
CA ASP A 176 -21.94 -1.89 28.05
C ASP A 176 -22.99 -0.98 27.37
N PRO A 177 -24.27 -1.00 27.80
CA PRO A 177 -25.31 -0.17 27.20
C PRO A 177 -24.94 1.31 27.18
N GLY A 178 -25.03 1.94 26.01
CA GLY A 178 -24.65 3.33 25.78
C GLY A 178 -23.22 3.54 25.28
N ASP A 179 -22.40 2.48 25.15
CA ASP A 179 -21.09 2.58 24.53
C ASP A 179 -21.21 2.86 23.02
N ASP A 180 -20.54 3.91 22.55
CA ASP A 180 -20.43 4.21 21.11
C ASP A 180 -19.50 3.24 20.37
N GLU A 181 -18.56 2.62 21.09
CA GLU A 181 -17.53 1.73 20.55
C GLU A 181 -17.15 0.65 21.58
N THR A 182 -17.11 -0.60 21.16
CA THR A 182 -16.58 -1.72 21.94
C THR A 182 -15.21 -2.14 21.42
N VAL A 183 -14.21 -2.12 22.30
CA VAL A 183 -12.86 -2.59 21.98
C VAL A 183 -12.76 -4.09 22.25
N VAL A 184 -12.39 -4.86 21.23
CA VAL A 184 -12.07 -6.29 21.35
C VAL A 184 -10.55 -6.45 21.28
N GLU A 185 -9.95 -6.88 22.40
CA GLU A 185 -8.54 -7.24 22.43
C GLU A 185 -8.34 -8.63 21.83
N LEU A 186 -7.52 -8.72 20.79
CA LEU A 186 -7.27 -9.92 20.01
C LEU A 186 -5.89 -10.49 20.35
N GLY A 187 -5.87 -11.79 20.69
CA GLY A 187 -4.66 -12.58 20.89
C GLY A 187 -4.42 -13.53 19.71
N CYS A 188 -3.16 -13.88 19.48
CA CYS A 188 -2.74 -14.72 18.35
C CYS A 188 -2.37 -16.09 18.88
N ALA A 189 -3.27 -17.06 18.66
CA ALA A 189 -3.02 -18.44 19.08
C ALA A 189 -2.01 -19.11 18.15
N ASP A 190 -2.23 -19.02 16.83
CA ASP A 190 -1.31 -19.52 15.81
C ASP A 190 -1.54 -18.84 14.45
N LEU A 191 -0.72 -17.84 14.13
CA LEU A 191 -0.77 -17.14 12.85
C LEU A 191 -0.39 -18.02 11.65
N THR A 192 0.21 -19.19 11.87
CA THR A 192 0.54 -20.10 10.77
C THR A 192 -0.69 -20.78 10.19
N VAL A 193 -1.79 -20.86 10.95
CA VAL A 193 -3.05 -21.50 10.51
C VAL A 193 -3.74 -20.70 9.40
N ILE A 194 -3.76 -19.37 9.47
CA ILE A 194 -4.29 -18.51 8.38
C ILE A 194 -3.27 -18.28 7.24
N ASN A 195 -2.05 -18.81 7.42
CA ASN A 195 -0.92 -18.63 6.53
C ASN A 195 -0.30 -19.99 6.20
N THR A 196 -1.12 -20.93 5.73
CA THR A 196 -0.65 -22.29 5.43
C THR A 196 0.37 -22.27 4.29
N PRO A 197 1.31 -23.24 4.23
CA PRO A 197 2.29 -23.31 3.15
C PRO A 197 1.67 -23.39 1.75
N VAL A 198 0.46 -23.94 1.62
CA VAL A 198 -0.28 -24.03 0.35
C VAL A 198 -0.63 -22.65 -0.17
N CYS A 199 -1.11 -21.75 0.70
CA CYS A 199 -1.38 -20.36 0.32
C CYS A 199 -0.07 -19.61 0.07
N ARG A 200 0.95 -19.80 0.93
CA ARG A 200 2.29 -19.18 0.74
C ARG A 200 2.95 -19.56 -0.59
N GLY A 201 2.67 -20.76 -1.11
CA GLY A 201 3.18 -21.26 -2.39
C GLY A 201 2.42 -20.75 -3.61
N GLN A 202 1.15 -20.37 -3.46
CA GLN A 202 0.37 -19.67 -4.48
C GLN A 202 0.66 -18.16 -4.54
N ASP A 203 1.38 -17.64 -3.55
CA ASP A 203 1.77 -16.22 -3.45
C ASP A 203 3.09 -15.87 -4.13
N ARG A 204 3.71 -16.84 -4.82
CA ARG A 204 4.87 -16.54 -5.65
C ARG A 204 4.40 -16.05 -7.00
N VAL A 205 4.65 -14.78 -7.24
CA VAL A 205 4.48 -14.19 -8.56
C VAL A 205 5.79 -14.39 -9.31
N ARG A 206 5.71 -15.06 -10.47
CA ARG A 206 6.85 -15.13 -11.38
C ARG A 206 6.99 -13.79 -12.09
N ILE A 207 8.09 -13.10 -11.83
CA ILE A 207 8.41 -11.84 -12.49
C ILE A 207 9.36 -12.14 -13.62
N THR A 208 9.05 -11.61 -14.81
CA THR A 208 9.99 -11.47 -15.91
C THR A 208 10.10 -10.00 -16.27
N ALA A 209 11.31 -9.59 -16.62
CA ALA A 209 11.55 -8.24 -17.06
C ALA A 209 12.55 -8.18 -18.20
N SER A 210 12.35 -7.23 -19.09
CA SER A 210 13.30 -6.78 -20.10
C SER A 210 13.61 -5.32 -19.86
N VAL A 211 14.80 -4.86 -20.25
CA VAL A 211 15.19 -3.45 -20.15
C VAL A 211 15.49 -2.90 -21.54
N GLU A 212 14.85 -1.78 -21.86
CA GLU A 212 15.12 -0.99 -23.05
C GLU A 212 15.79 0.33 -22.67
N ASP A 213 16.61 0.86 -23.57
CA ASP A 213 17.22 2.17 -23.39
C ASP A 213 16.22 3.27 -23.80
N PHE A 214 15.98 4.22 -22.92
CA PHE A 214 15.00 5.30 -23.14
C PHE A 214 15.28 6.12 -24.41
N ASP A 215 16.56 6.34 -24.73
CA ASP A 215 16.95 7.27 -25.77
C ASP A 215 16.68 6.71 -27.17
N ASN A 216 16.90 5.41 -27.37
CA ASN A 216 16.80 4.78 -28.68
C ASN A 216 15.77 3.62 -28.77
N GLY A 217 15.16 3.20 -27.66
CA GLY A 217 14.20 2.09 -27.61
C GLY A 217 14.81 0.71 -27.88
N ALA A 218 16.14 0.61 -27.94
CA ALA A 218 16.82 -0.66 -28.18
C ALA A 218 16.99 -1.43 -26.86
N HIS A 219 17.02 -2.76 -26.95
CA HIS A 219 17.43 -3.58 -25.83
C HIS A 219 18.87 -3.28 -25.42
N LEU A 220 19.15 -3.38 -24.12
CA LEU A 220 20.50 -3.17 -23.62
C LEU A 220 21.49 -4.18 -24.24
N PRO A 221 22.71 -3.75 -24.60
CA PRO A 221 23.77 -4.70 -24.95
C PRO A 221 24.16 -5.51 -23.70
N PRO A 222 24.60 -6.78 -23.83
CA PRO A 222 24.93 -7.64 -22.68
C PRO A 222 25.90 -7.00 -21.69
N ALA A 223 26.96 -6.36 -22.18
CA ALA A 223 27.97 -5.71 -21.33
C ALA A 223 27.42 -4.57 -20.45
N LEU A 224 26.32 -3.93 -20.86
CA LEU A 224 25.62 -2.93 -20.04
C LEU A 224 24.60 -3.61 -19.13
N ALA A 225 23.85 -4.60 -19.65
CA ALA A 225 22.88 -5.35 -18.87
C ALA A 225 23.50 -6.04 -17.64
N ASP A 226 24.74 -6.52 -17.75
CA ASP A 226 25.46 -7.17 -16.64
C ASP A 226 25.84 -6.19 -15.50
N ARG A 227 25.67 -4.88 -15.71
CA ARG A 227 25.89 -3.82 -14.71
C ARG A 227 24.59 -3.22 -14.16
N MET A 228 23.45 -3.78 -14.54
CA MET A 228 22.15 -3.33 -14.08
C MET A 228 21.69 -4.18 -12.89
N GLU A 229 21.24 -3.49 -11.84
CA GLU A 229 20.49 -4.08 -10.75
C GLU A 229 19.01 -3.77 -10.95
N LEU A 230 18.18 -4.81 -10.94
CA LEU A 230 16.73 -4.68 -11.08
C LEU A 230 16.08 -5.13 -9.78
N SER A 231 15.16 -4.33 -9.28
CA SER A 231 14.30 -4.71 -8.16
C SER A 231 12.84 -4.41 -8.46
N ILE A 232 11.92 -5.21 -7.93
CA ILE A 232 10.48 -5.08 -8.13
C ILE A 232 9.80 -4.77 -6.81
N GLY A 233 8.82 -3.88 -6.82
CA GLY A 233 7.91 -3.65 -5.71
C GLY A 233 6.73 -2.80 -6.13
N GLU A 234 5.92 -2.39 -5.16
CA GLU A 234 4.78 -1.50 -5.35
C GLU A 234 4.96 -0.25 -4.48
N PRO A 235 4.92 0.96 -5.07
CA PRO A 235 4.92 2.17 -4.28
C PRO A 235 3.71 2.23 -3.34
N SER A 236 3.97 2.50 -2.06
CA SER A 236 2.93 2.64 -1.04
C SER A 236 2.76 4.09 -0.62
N PRO A 237 1.52 4.51 -0.30
CA PRO A 237 1.26 5.86 0.18
C PRO A 237 1.81 6.03 1.60
N ARG A 238 2.43 7.18 1.87
CA ARG A 238 2.78 7.65 3.21
C ARG A 238 2.42 9.12 3.37
N ILE A 239 2.32 9.59 4.60
CA ILE A 239 2.17 11.02 4.88
C ILE A 239 3.56 11.63 5.00
N ASN A 240 3.85 12.64 4.17
CA ASN A 240 5.07 13.41 4.28
C ASN A 240 5.07 14.17 5.63
N PRO A 241 6.08 13.99 6.50
CA PRO A 241 6.08 14.57 7.83
C PRO A 241 6.16 16.11 7.82
N VAL A 242 6.70 16.70 6.74
CA VAL A 242 6.88 18.15 6.58
C VAL A 242 5.64 18.80 5.98
N THR A 243 5.14 18.27 4.87
CA THR A 243 4.02 18.88 4.13
C THR A 243 2.65 18.40 4.59
N GLN A 244 2.58 17.30 5.35
CA GLN A 244 1.35 16.62 5.75
C GLN A 244 0.47 16.18 4.56
N GLN A 245 1.06 16.08 3.37
CA GLN A 245 0.39 15.59 2.16
C GLN A 245 0.73 14.11 1.93
N PRO A 246 -0.17 13.34 1.31
CA PRO A 246 0.14 12.00 0.87
C PRO A 246 1.20 12.03 -0.24
N GLU A 247 2.19 11.16 -0.13
CA GLU A 247 3.21 10.92 -1.16
C GLU A 247 3.42 9.41 -1.31
N TYR A 248 3.93 8.98 -2.46
CA TYR A 248 4.20 7.57 -2.71
C TYR A 248 5.69 7.29 -2.62
N VAL A 249 6.02 6.20 -1.92
CA VAL A 249 7.40 5.75 -1.77
C VAL A 249 7.53 4.29 -2.14
N LEU A 250 8.70 3.92 -2.62
CA LEU A 250 9.09 2.52 -2.78
C LEU A 250 10.18 2.20 -1.75
N PRO A 251 9.82 1.69 -0.56
CA PRO A 251 10.79 1.32 0.47
C PRO A 251 11.68 0.18 -0.01
N ILE A 252 12.98 0.21 0.33
CA ILE A 252 13.93 -0.80 -0.10
C ILE A 252 13.59 -2.21 0.42
N ASP A 253 13.07 -2.30 1.64
CA ASP A 253 12.61 -3.54 2.28
C ASP A 253 11.32 -4.11 1.66
N ALA A 254 10.57 -3.28 0.94
CA ALA A 254 9.41 -3.66 0.14
C ALA A 254 9.77 -4.06 -1.31
N THR A 255 11.05 -4.08 -1.68
CA THR A 255 11.51 -4.51 -3.01
C THR A 255 12.15 -5.89 -3.00
N ARG A 256 12.18 -6.56 -4.14
CA ARG A 256 12.88 -7.83 -4.34
C ARG A 256 13.75 -7.75 -5.58
N ASP A 257 14.99 -8.20 -5.48
CA ASP A 257 15.91 -8.20 -6.59
C ASP A 257 15.55 -9.27 -7.62
N LEU A 258 15.77 -8.96 -8.90
CA LEU A 258 15.65 -9.92 -9.99
C LEU A 258 17.03 -10.37 -10.44
N ALA A 259 17.17 -11.67 -10.65
CA ALA A 259 18.40 -12.24 -11.16
C ALA A 259 18.46 -12.11 -12.69
N ARG A 260 19.62 -11.72 -13.21
CA ARG A 260 19.91 -11.75 -14.65
C ARG A 260 19.85 -13.18 -15.17
N VAL A 261 19.07 -13.42 -16.22
CA VAL A 261 19.01 -14.72 -16.91
C VAL A 261 20.24 -14.87 -17.82
N PRO A 262 21.17 -15.80 -17.55
CA PRO A 262 22.38 -15.92 -18.34
C PRO A 262 22.09 -16.33 -19.79
N GLU A 263 22.99 -15.95 -20.71
CA GLU A 263 23.05 -16.45 -22.09
C GLU A 263 21.81 -16.19 -22.97
N THR A 264 20.95 -15.24 -22.59
CA THR A 264 19.82 -14.83 -23.43
C THR A 264 20.23 -13.84 -24.51
N ILE A 265 19.73 -14.03 -25.75
CA ILE A 265 19.97 -13.11 -26.88
C ILE A 265 19.49 -11.69 -26.54
N ARG A 266 18.34 -11.59 -25.88
CA ARG A 266 17.81 -10.36 -25.30
C ARG A 266 17.98 -10.41 -23.79
N PRO A 267 18.66 -9.43 -23.16
CA PRO A 267 18.77 -9.41 -21.72
C PRO A 267 17.41 -9.44 -21.02
N ALA A 268 17.30 -10.35 -20.07
CA ALA A 268 16.13 -10.59 -19.26
C ALA A 268 16.52 -10.80 -17.79
N TRP A 269 15.60 -10.47 -16.91
CA TRP A 269 15.72 -10.68 -15.47
C TRP A 269 14.49 -11.43 -14.98
N THR A 270 14.66 -12.25 -13.96
CA THR A 270 13.56 -13.02 -13.40
C THR A 270 13.72 -13.24 -11.90
N ALA A 271 12.59 -13.37 -11.23
CA ALA A 271 12.50 -13.80 -9.85
C ALA A 271 11.15 -14.50 -9.62
N GLU A 272 11.09 -15.37 -8.62
CA GLU A 272 9.83 -15.73 -7.98
C GLU A 272 9.76 -14.95 -6.67
N VAL A 273 8.82 -14.01 -6.59
CA VAL A 273 8.71 -13.12 -5.43
C VAL A 273 7.44 -13.41 -4.66
N SER A 274 7.55 -13.44 -3.34
CA SER A 274 6.39 -13.43 -2.44
C SER A 274 5.88 -12.01 -2.21
N LEU A 275 5.77 -11.22 -3.29
CA LEU A 275 5.17 -9.89 -3.26
C LEU A 275 3.74 -9.99 -3.77
N ARG A 276 2.84 -9.28 -3.10
CA ARG A 276 1.49 -9.06 -3.60
C ARG A 276 1.39 -7.62 -4.07
N PHE A 277 0.90 -7.47 -5.28
CA PHE A 277 0.62 -6.16 -5.86
C PHE A 277 -0.87 -5.88 -5.69
N ALA A 278 -1.22 -4.75 -5.08
CA ALA A 278 -2.59 -4.32 -4.88
C ALA A 278 -3.19 -3.77 -6.19
N GLU A 279 -2.43 -2.94 -6.89
CA GLU A 279 -2.85 -2.28 -8.14
C GLU A 279 -1.74 -2.27 -9.19
N ALA A 280 -0.46 -2.26 -8.78
CA ALA A 280 0.65 -2.03 -9.68
C ALA A 280 1.92 -2.79 -9.30
N ALA A 281 2.66 -3.20 -10.33
CA ALA A 281 4.00 -3.75 -10.21
C ALA A 281 4.98 -2.78 -10.87
N CYS A 282 5.94 -2.27 -10.09
CA CYS A 282 6.92 -1.28 -10.54
C CYS A 282 8.34 -1.82 -10.44
N ILE A 283 9.02 -1.89 -11.58
CA ILE A 283 10.40 -2.31 -11.66
C ILE A 283 11.34 -1.11 -11.62
N GLU A 284 12.25 -1.15 -10.66
CA GLU A 284 13.32 -0.20 -10.44
C GLU A 284 14.56 -0.70 -11.19
N VAL A 285 15.14 0.15 -12.03
CA VAL A 285 16.39 -0.11 -12.75
C VAL A 285 17.46 0.80 -12.17
N PHE A 286 18.54 0.20 -11.70
CA PHE A 286 19.71 0.91 -11.20
C PHE A 286 20.94 0.50 -12.01
N GLU A 287 21.62 1.50 -12.55
CA GLU A 287 22.93 1.33 -13.18
C GLU A 287 24.01 1.56 -12.12
N ASP A 288 24.88 0.56 -11.92
CA ASP A 288 26.02 0.63 -11.00
C ASP A 288 27.10 1.61 -11.55
N ALA A 289 26.78 2.89 -11.44
CA ALA A 289 27.66 4.00 -11.76
C ALA A 289 27.42 5.13 -10.75
N ALA A 290 28.46 5.94 -10.52
CA ALA A 290 28.36 7.05 -9.59
C ALA A 290 27.27 8.06 -10.02
N GLN A 291 26.46 8.49 -9.05
CA GLN A 291 25.43 9.54 -9.19
C GLN A 291 24.29 9.18 -10.15
N THR A 292 23.96 7.89 -10.30
CA THR A 292 22.76 7.47 -11.04
C THR A 292 21.51 7.60 -10.17
N THR A 293 20.43 8.09 -10.77
CA THR A 293 19.09 8.06 -10.17
C THR A 293 18.38 6.82 -10.69
N LYS A 294 17.73 6.08 -9.80
CA LYS A 294 16.99 4.88 -10.16
C LYS A 294 15.78 5.24 -11.02
N SER A 295 15.65 4.60 -12.19
CA SER A 295 14.45 4.73 -13.02
C SER A 295 13.42 3.69 -12.61
N LEU A 296 12.14 4.05 -12.69
CA LEU A 296 11.03 3.21 -12.27
C LEU A 296 10.05 3.05 -13.43
N SER A 297 9.72 1.83 -13.84
CA SER A 297 8.69 1.56 -14.85
C SER A 297 7.57 0.76 -14.22
N CYS A 298 6.33 1.17 -14.40
CA CYS A 298 5.18 0.58 -13.71
C CYS A 298 4.15 0.03 -14.68
N LYS A 299 3.47 -1.04 -14.27
CA LYS A 299 2.37 -1.67 -14.99
C LYS A 299 1.24 -1.97 -14.02
N GLN A 300 0.01 -1.75 -14.45
CA GLN A 300 -1.17 -2.21 -13.71
C GLN A 300 -1.23 -3.73 -13.72
N VAL A 301 -1.55 -4.30 -12.57
CA VAL A 301 -1.68 -5.76 -12.38
C VAL A 301 -3.00 -6.07 -11.71
N THR A 302 -3.46 -7.30 -11.86
CA THR A 302 -4.68 -7.76 -11.20
C THR A 302 -4.31 -8.56 -9.96
N VAL A 303 -5.05 -8.38 -8.87
CA VAL A 303 -4.88 -9.19 -7.67
C VAL A 303 -5.05 -10.67 -8.03
N GLY A 304 -4.03 -11.48 -7.72
CA GLY A 304 -3.98 -12.91 -8.03
C GLY A 304 -3.21 -13.26 -9.31
N ASP A 305 -2.62 -12.29 -10.02
CA ASP A 305 -1.69 -12.57 -11.11
C ASP A 305 -0.52 -13.44 -10.60
N THR A 306 -0.35 -14.62 -11.20
CA THR A 306 0.73 -15.57 -10.84
C THR A 306 2.01 -15.35 -11.63
N ALA A 307 1.93 -14.56 -12.70
CA ALA A 307 3.07 -14.14 -13.49
C ALA A 307 2.89 -12.71 -14.00
N VAL A 308 3.93 -11.89 -13.91
CA VAL A 308 3.93 -10.50 -14.36
C VAL A 308 5.16 -10.27 -15.23
N ASP A 309 4.91 -9.88 -16.48
CA ASP A 309 5.94 -9.43 -17.42
C ASP A 309 5.99 -7.90 -17.43
N LEU A 310 7.17 -7.35 -17.15
CA LEU A 310 7.40 -5.92 -16.95
C LEU A 310 8.42 -5.38 -17.96
N PRO A 311 8.00 -4.51 -18.89
CA PRO A 311 8.94 -3.72 -19.65
C PRO A 311 9.54 -2.65 -18.74
N ALA A 312 10.85 -2.71 -18.55
CA ALA A 312 11.62 -1.72 -17.81
C ALA A 312 12.36 -0.80 -18.78
N VAL A 313 12.59 0.43 -18.35
CA VAL A 313 13.33 1.41 -19.16
C VAL A 313 14.49 1.99 -18.36
N ARG A 314 15.69 1.90 -18.93
CA ARG A 314 16.89 2.54 -18.44
C ARG A 314 16.94 3.97 -18.97
N LEU A 315 16.95 4.94 -18.06
CA LEU A 315 17.19 6.35 -18.39
C LEU A 315 18.68 6.65 -18.24
N SER A 316 19.34 7.07 -19.32
CA SER A 316 20.75 7.44 -19.24
C SER A 316 20.94 8.67 -18.35
N ARG A 317 22.10 8.73 -17.66
CA ARG A 317 22.43 9.88 -16.79
C ARG A 317 22.40 11.20 -17.55
N GLN A 318 22.94 11.22 -18.78
CA GLN A 318 22.96 12.40 -19.63
C GLN A 318 21.54 12.91 -19.90
N THR A 319 20.62 12.03 -20.27
CA THR A 319 19.24 12.41 -20.55
C THR A 319 18.55 12.96 -19.31
N LEU A 320 18.79 12.38 -18.14
CA LEU A 320 18.26 12.90 -16.89
C LEU A 320 18.83 14.29 -16.56
N GLU A 321 20.13 14.50 -16.74
CA GLU A 321 20.78 15.81 -16.54
C GLU A 321 20.20 16.87 -17.49
N ASP A 322 19.97 16.53 -18.76
CA ASP A 322 19.34 17.42 -19.74
C ASP A 322 17.92 17.80 -19.31
N VAL A 323 17.13 16.81 -18.86
CA VAL A 323 15.77 17.03 -18.33
C VAL A 323 15.79 17.98 -17.11
N ILE A 324 16.66 17.70 -16.14
CA ILE A 324 16.81 18.52 -14.92
C ILE A 324 17.19 19.96 -15.28
N LYS A 325 18.13 20.12 -16.22
CA LYS A 325 18.56 21.44 -16.72
C LYS A 325 17.44 22.18 -17.43
N ALA A 326 16.68 21.51 -18.30
CA ALA A 326 15.53 22.09 -18.99
C ALA A 326 14.43 22.55 -18.02
N LEU A 327 14.28 21.87 -16.88
CA LEU A 327 13.40 22.26 -15.78
C LEU A 327 13.93 23.45 -14.95
N GLY A 328 15.12 23.97 -15.26
CA GLY A 328 15.78 25.03 -14.50
C GLY A 328 16.23 24.58 -13.11
N LYS A 329 16.49 23.28 -12.93
CA LYS A 329 16.93 22.68 -11.67
C LYS A 329 18.42 22.34 -11.74
N THR A 330 19.06 22.28 -10.58
CA THR A 330 20.49 21.90 -10.43
C THR A 330 20.67 20.51 -9.83
N SER A 331 19.59 19.91 -9.34
CA SER A 331 19.58 18.59 -8.72
C SER A 331 18.25 17.89 -9.01
N PHE A 332 18.24 16.57 -8.84
CA PHE A 332 17.02 15.78 -8.95
C PHE A 332 16.01 16.22 -7.86
N PRO A 333 14.71 16.40 -8.20
CA PRO A 333 13.69 16.78 -7.23
C PRO A 333 13.43 15.65 -6.21
N GLU A 334 13.35 15.99 -4.92
CA GLU A 334 13.13 15.01 -3.85
C GLU A 334 11.79 14.27 -4.00
N ASP A 335 10.74 14.99 -4.42
CA ASP A 335 9.40 14.43 -4.65
C ASP A 335 9.33 13.42 -5.80
N GLY A 336 10.41 13.28 -6.58
CA GLY A 336 10.45 12.46 -7.79
C GLY A 336 10.13 13.25 -9.05
N LEU A 337 10.17 12.55 -10.19
CA LEU A 337 9.90 13.14 -11.51
C LEU A 337 9.28 12.08 -12.42
N VAL A 338 8.28 12.45 -13.21
CA VAL A 338 7.82 11.61 -14.32
C VAL A 338 8.50 12.09 -15.60
N VAL A 339 9.14 11.18 -16.33
CA VAL A 339 9.69 11.41 -17.66
C VAL A 339 9.08 10.39 -18.59
N GLY A 340 8.53 10.82 -19.72
CA GLY A 340 7.94 9.90 -20.67
C GLY A 340 8.29 10.24 -22.10
N LYS A 341 7.97 9.30 -22.99
CA LYS A 341 8.24 9.43 -24.42
C LYS A 341 7.09 8.85 -25.21
N VAL A 342 6.63 9.60 -26.20
CA VAL A 342 5.64 9.15 -27.18
C VAL A 342 6.36 8.62 -28.40
N VAL A 343 6.08 7.38 -28.77
CA VAL A 343 6.67 6.69 -29.93
C VAL A 343 5.61 6.12 -30.85
N ASP A 344 5.96 5.91 -32.11
CA ASP A 344 5.14 5.19 -33.08
C ASP A 344 5.23 3.66 -32.87
N ARG A 345 4.60 2.88 -33.75
CA ARG A 345 4.59 1.42 -33.67
C ARG A 345 5.95 0.74 -33.87
N VAL A 346 6.95 1.46 -34.38
CA VAL A 346 8.30 0.94 -34.60
C VAL A 346 9.32 1.58 -33.65
N GLY A 347 8.87 2.38 -32.68
CA GLY A 347 9.70 2.99 -31.65
C GLY A 347 10.28 4.37 -32.00
N ASN A 348 9.90 4.97 -33.14
CA ASN A 348 10.37 6.31 -33.47
C ASN A 348 9.62 7.35 -32.63
N PRO A 349 10.29 8.38 -32.10
CA PRO A 349 9.60 9.42 -31.35
C PRO A 349 8.62 10.22 -32.23
N LEU A 350 7.46 10.55 -31.66
CA LEU A 350 6.42 11.31 -32.35
C LEU A 350 6.41 12.77 -31.91
N LYS A 351 6.39 13.67 -32.90
CA LYS A 351 6.21 15.12 -32.70
C LYS A 351 4.74 15.53 -32.80
N ASN A 352 4.42 16.69 -32.24
CA ASN A 352 3.10 17.31 -32.27
C ASN A 352 1.99 16.44 -31.62
N VAL A 353 2.35 15.63 -30.63
CA VAL A 353 1.38 14.82 -29.88
C VAL A 353 1.16 15.41 -28.50
N ALA A 354 -0.11 15.60 -28.15
CA ALA A 354 -0.51 15.96 -26.79
C ALA A 354 -0.67 14.69 -25.94
N VAL A 355 -0.02 14.68 -24.78
CA VAL A 355 -0.11 13.66 -23.74
C VAL A 355 -1.06 14.15 -22.64
N ARG A 356 -1.91 13.24 -22.16
CA ARG A 356 -2.88 13.52 -21.10
C ARG A 356 -2.79 12.46 -20.00
N PRO A 357 -2.34 12.83 -18.79
CA PRO A 357 -2.53 11.99 -17.61
C PRO A 357 -3.98 12.10 -17.12
N SER A 358 -4.42 11.12 -16.34
CA SER A 358 -5.69 11.21 -15.61
C SER A 358 -5.69 12.33 -14.57
N THR A 359 -4.52 12.63 -13.98
CA THR A 359 -4.32 13.66 -12.96
C THR A 359 -2.94 14.32 -13.14
N GLY A 360 -2.85 15.63 -12.91
CA GLY A 360 -1.60 16.40 -13.04
C GLY A 360 -1.48 17.12 -14.38
N THR A 361 -0.29 17.69 -14.63
CA THR A 361 0.03 18.47 -15.81
C THR A 361 1.23 17.89 -16.57
N VAL A 362 1.36 18.26 -17.84
CA VAL A 362 2.45 17.82 -18.72
C VAL A 362 3.18 19.02 -19.27
N GLN A 363 4.51 18.93 -19.29
CA GLN A 363 5.39 19.86 -19.97
C GLN A 363 6.24 19.07 -20.98
N TYR A 364 6.67 19.71 -22.06
CA TYR A 364 7.37 19.02 -23.14
C TYR A 364 8.78 19.58 -23.30
N LEU A 365 9.74 18.72 -23.62
CA LEU A 365 11.12 19.15 -23.88
C LEU A 365 11.27 19.67 -25.31
N SER A 366 12.12 20.68 -25.47
CA SER A 366 12.63 21.11 -26.78
C SER A 366 13.37 19.96 -27.48
N THR A 367 13.58 20.08 -28.79
CA THR A 367 14.36 19.08 -29.54
C THR A 367 15.79 18.94 -29.00
N GLY A 368 16.38 20.04 -28.52
CA GLY A 368 17.72 20.05 -27.90
C GLY A 368 17.73 19.63 -26.42
N ARG A 369 16.57 19.33 -25.82
CA ARG A 369 16.41 19.00 -24.39
C ARG A 369 17.01 20.05 -23.44
N ASP A 370 17.10 21.29 -23.90
CA ASP A 370 17.72 22.42 -23.18
C ASP A 370 16.69 23.42 -22.64
N GLY A 371 15.41 23.19 -22.91
CA GLY A 371 14.30 23.99 -22.41
C GLY A 371 12.95 23.28 -22.54
N LEU A 372 11.92 23.90 -21.95
CA LEU A 372 10.54 23.47 -22.08
C LEU A 372 9.88 24.21 -23.24
N ILE A 373 9.00 23.51 -23.96
CA ILE A 373 8.21 24.05 -25.07
C ILE A 373 6.72 23.99 -24.77
N GLY A 374 5.89 24.35 -25.77
CA GLY A 374 4.43 24.45 -25.68
C GLY A 374 3.70 23.13 -25.43
N ASP A 375 2.46 23.00 -25.91
CA ASP A 375 1.50 22.00 -25.42
C ASP A 375 1.59 20.59 -26.06
N VAL A 376 2.61 20.34 -26.89
CA VAL A 376 2.80 19.10 -27.63
C VAL A 376 4.26 18.68 -27.71
N THR A 377 4.51 17.41 -27.98
CA THR A 377 5.87 16.85 -28.11
C THR A 377 6.69 17.49 -29.23
N SER A 378 8.00 17.66 -28.98
CA SER A 378 9.00 17.96 -30.02
C SER A 378 9.39 16.71 -30.80
N GLU A 379 10.42 16.81 -31.65
CA GLU A 379 11.01 15.66 -32.37
C GLU A 379 11.58 14.57 -31.45
N THR A 380 11.81 14.88 -30.17
CA THR A 380 12.27 13.87 -29.20
C THR A 380 11.13 12.99 -28.68
N GLY A 381 9.87 13.42 -28.85
CA GLY A 381 8.71 12.77 -28.24
C GLY A 381 8.65 12.89 -26.71
N ILE A 382 9.59 13.60 -26.07
CA ILE A 382 9.75 13.58 -24.61
C ILE A 382 8.80 14.58 -23.93
N PHE A 383 8.19 14.11 -22.85
CA PHE A 383 7.39 14.91 -21.93
C PHE A 383 7.82 14.65 -20.48
N VAL A 384 7.43 15.56 -19.59
CA VAL A 384 7.71 15.49 -18.16
C VAL A 384 6.48 15.92 -17.36
N SER A 385 6.36 15.39 -16.14
CA SER A 385 5.37 15.85 -15.16
C SER A 385 5.98 15.89 -13.77
N ARG A 386 5.55 16.89 -13.00
CA ARG A 386 6.04 17.18 -11.64
C ARG A 386 4.93 17.14 -10.60
N ASP A 387 3.71 16.77 -11.01
CA ASP A 387 2.50 16.85 -10.18
C ASP A 387 1.51 15.71 -10.48
N ALA A 388 1.82 14.80 -11.40
CA ALA A 388 1.01 13.61 -11.63
C ALA A 388 1.21 12.60 -10.49
N PRO A 389 0.21 12.36 -9.63
CA PRO A 389 0.34 11.41 -8.53
C PRO A 389 0.60 10.00 -9.07
N PHE A 390 1.28 9.16 -8.29
CA PHE A 390 1.32 7.72 -8.56
C PHE A 390 -0.11 7.18 -8.71
N ASN A 391 -0.29 6.17 -9.56
CA ASN A 391 -1.55 5.64 -10.10
C ASN A 391 -2.18 6.39 -11.27
N SER A 392 -1.53 7.43 -11.78
CA SER A 392 -2.02 8.11 -12.98
C SER A 392 -1.92 7.20 -14.21
N SER A 393 -3.01 7.14 -14.97
CA SER A 393 -3.02 6.56 -16.31
C SER A 393 -2.66 7.62 -17.34
N TRP A 394 -1.96 7.22 -18.40
CA TRP A 394 -1.42 8.13 -19.41
C TRP A 394 -1.92 7.75 -20.81
N SER A 395 -2.27 8.77 -21.59
CA SER A 395 -2.76 8.60 -22.95
C SER A 395 -2.14 9.62 -23.92
N ALA A 396 -2.01 9.23 -25.18
CA ALA A 396 -1.53 10.08 -26.26
C ALA A 396 -2.28 9.70 -27.55
N ALA A 397 -2.74 10.70 -28.32
CA ALA A 397 -3.46 10.50 -29.59
C ALA A 397 -4.64 9.49 -29.53
N GLY A 398 -5.33 9.39 -28.40
CA GLY A 398 -6.45 8.46 -28.20
C GLY A 398 -6.04 7.03 -27.81
N THR A 399 -4.74 6.72 -27.77
CA THR A 399 -4.24 5.46 -27.21
C THR A 399 -3.95 5.63 -25.72
N SER A 400 -4.58 4.81 -24.88
CA SER A 400 -4.22 4.65 -23.47
C SER A 400 -3.20 3.53 -23.33
N GLY A 401 -2.20 3.67 -22.47
CA GLY A 401 -1.28 2.56 -22.23
C GLY A 401 -0.18 2.78 -21.18
N GLY A 402 0.10 4.03 -20.80
CA GLY A 402 1.10 4.30 -19.76
C GLY A 402 0.48 4.29 -18.36
N TYR A 403 1.25 3.84 -17.37
CA TYR A 403 0.88 3.86 -15.96
C TYR A 403 2.07 4.30 -15.10
N GLY A 404 1.83 5.18 -14.13
CA GLY A 404 2.86 5.65 -13.21
C GLY A 404 2.55 7.03 -12.66
N GLY A 405 3.51 7.62 -11.96
CA GLY A 405 3.41 8.96 -11.40
C GLY A 405 4.59 9.26 -10.47
N LEU A 406 4.48 10.31 -9.66
CA LEU A 406 5.52 10.69 -8.72
C LEU A 406 5.75 9.61 -7.66
N VAL A 407 7.00 9.19 -7.53
CA VAL A 407 7.49 8.34 -6.44
C VAL A 407 8.74 9.02 -5.89
N VAL A 408 8.79 9.24 -4.58
CA VAL A 408 9.85 10.02 -3.92
C VAL A 408 11.23 9.48 -4.27
N GLY A 409 12.12 10.37 -4.72
CA GLY A 409 13.50 10.06 -5.06
C GLY A 409 13.67 9.10 -6.25
N ARG A 410 12.66 9.01 -7.14
CA ARG A 410 12.69 8.16 -8.36
C ARG A 410 12.28 8.94 -9.60
N VAL A 411 12.86 8.55 -10.73
CA VAL A 411 12.38 8.99 -12.04
C VAL A 411 11.45 7.91 -12.63
N THR A 412 10.15 8.18 -12.62
CA THR A 412 9.16 7.26 -13.19
C THR A 412 9.09 7.43 -14.70
N ILE A 413 9.31 6.34 -15.43
CA ILE A 413 9.33 6.32 -16.89
C ILE A 413 7.97 5.88 -17.44
N VAL A 414 7.42 6.69 -18.35
CA VAL A 414 6.15 6.40 -19.03
C VAL A 414 6.38 6.35 -20.55
N MET A 415 6.31 5.15 -21.12
CA MET A 415 6.38 4.96 -22.57
C MET A 415 4.97 4.86 -23.15
N LEU A 416 4.68 5.69 -24.16
CA LEU A 416 3.39 5.71 -24.84
C LEU A 416 3.59 5.37 -26.31
N GLN A 417 2.98 4.27 -26.76
CA GLN A 417 2.91 3.91 -28.17
C GLN A 417 1.62 4.48 -28.74
N ALA A 418 1.72 5.39 -29.72
CA ALA A 418 0.56 6.02 -30.35
C ALA A 418 0.35 5.48 -31.77
N ASP A 419 -0.91 5.20 -32.08
CA ASP A 419 -1.34 4.77 -33.40
C ASP A 419 -1.66 5.99 -34.26
N VAL A 420 -0.63 6.63 -34.81
CA VAL A 420 -0.83 7.70 -35.77
C VAL A 420 -1.02 7.05 -37.14
N SER A 421 -2.25 7.09 -37.65
CA SER A 421 -2.46 6.79 -39.07
C SER A 421 -1.71 7.84 -39.89
N PRO A 422 -0.89 7.43 -40.87
CA PRO A 422 -0.01 8.33 -41.62
C PRO A 422 -0.76 9.42 -42.40
#